data_AF-A0A7X0RHS2-F1
#
_entry.id   AF-A0A7X0RHS2-F1
#
_cell.length_a   1.000
_cell.length_b   1.000
_cell.length_c   1.000
_cell.angle_alpha   90.00
_cell.angle_beta   90.00
_cell.angle_gamma   90.00
#
_symmetry.space_group_name_H-M   'P 1'
#
loop_
_entity.id
_entity.type
_entity.pdbx_description
1 polymer ?
#
loop_
_entity_poly.entity_id
_entity_poly.type
_entity_poly.pdbx_seq_one_letter_code
_entity_poly.pdbx_strand_id
1 'polypeptide(L)'
;MTGRTVARLVALVVALTTLAAATLAAPAQGTTEPRTPGLRKATGPAPTVTAPRADTTRVRTVRVKWHGDDRRPRYVKATDVPGIGTLQLVCRPDTTLVRLYAHERGAETQMWMSKFEVKNQRNVVAVKTARIYRYATAADDGTGGTGRAAHEGLNQRTPVENYSSGYARGLISQRPGRNRPAGDAVLTPATSFTLEWYWNGFDHPPAYRFCQMKMVLTTVLDEPLGIDWHGDTDADGRTVRTAAVAGLGDLTLTCETGRDGTRTVGLVPTSDDPDASVWVEYVTGEGAVEDHVEAWELDRDPITGEIGPLELPRNGMMRVFYTVDDTTRAFLLSSYLLTNNTKKPELNVCEVAAGRI
;
A
#
# COMPACT_ATOMS: atom_id res chain seq x y z
N MET A 1 -24.09 22.64 58.70
CA MET A 1 -24.66 24.00 58.56
C MET A 1 -24.56 24.36 57.08
N THR A 2 -25.69 24.26 56.37
CA THR A 2 -26.36 25.38 55.66
C THR A 2 -25.54 25.91 54.46
N GLY A 3 -26.00 25.90 53.21
CA GLY A 3 -27.30 25.68 52.61
C GLY A 3 -27.26 26.26 51.18
N ARG A 4 -27.85 25.54 50.22
CA ARG A 4 -29.02 25.93 49.38
C ARG A 4 -28.82 26.86 48.17
N THR A 5 -29.10 26.25 46.99
CA THR A 5 -29.99 26.68 45.86
C THR A 5 -29.68 28.00 45.11
N VAL A 6 -29.83 28.11 43.78
CA VAL A 6 -31.07 28.23 42.94
C VAL A 6 -30.61 28.24 41.45
N ALA A 7 -31.00 27.34 40.53
CA ALA A 7 -32.20 27.22 39.66
C ALA A 7 -32.50 28.36 38.64
N ARG A 8 -32.66 27.99 37.34
CA ARG A 8 -33.55 28.53 36.24
C ARG A 8 -32.94 28.10 34.88
N LEU A 9 -33.53 27.31 33.96
CA LEU A 9 -34.86 27.17 33.35
C LEU A 9 -35.24 28.31 32.37
N VAL A 10 -35.06 28.07 31.06
CA VAL A 10 -35.76 28.66 29.88
C VAL A 10 -35.64 27.62 28.75
N ALA A 11 -36.66 26.81 28.41
CA ALA A 11 -37.86 27.06 27.61
C ALA A 11 -37.63 27.28 26.10
N LEU A 12 -37.77 26.17 25.36
CA LEU A 12 -38.47 25.93 24.09
C LEU A 12 -38.73 27.11 23.10
N VAL A 13 -38.31 26.95 21.85
CA VAL A 13 -39.06 27.44 20.67
C VAL A 13 -39.12 26.34 19.61
N VAL A 14 -40.35 25.99 19.26
CA VAL A 14 -40.76 25.11 18.16
C VAL A 14 -40.86 25.94 16.89
N ALA A 15 -40.38 25.42 15.76
CA ALA A 15 -40.84 25.86 14.44
C ALA A 15 -41.01 24.63 13.53
N LEU A 16 -42.28 24.21 13.44
CA LEU A 16 -42.83 23.37 12.38
C LEU A 16 -42.88 24.21 11.10
N THR A 17 -42.35 23.69 9.98
CA THR A 17 -42.85 24.03 8.65
C THR A 17 -42.84 22.80 7.76
N THR A 18 -44.00 22.56 7.19
CA THR A 18 -44.40 21.43 6.36
C THR A 18 -44.31 21.75 4.87
N LEU A 19 -44.29 20.66 4.08
CA LEU A 19 -44.88 20.47 2.74
C LEU A 19 -44.21 21.15 1.52
N ALA A 20 -43.68 20.29 0.63
CA ALA A 20 -44.15 20.23 -0.76
C ALA A 20 -43.77 18.88 -1.40
N ALA A 21 -44.79 18.15 -1.84
CA ALA A 21 -44.71 16.99 -2.72
C ALA A 21 -44.97 17.42 -4.17
N ALA A 22 -44.24 16.84 -5.13
CA ALA A 22 -44.60 16.79 -6.56
C ALA A 22 -43.89 15.54 -7.15
N THR A 23 -44.58 14.41 -7.30
CA THR A 23 -45.29 13.93 -8.50
C THR A 23 -44.44 13.77 -9.77
N LEU A 24 -44.14 12.49 -10.07
CA LEU A 24 -44.32 11.77 -11.34
C LEU A 24 -44.02 12.50 -12.66
N ALA A 25 -43.03 11.97 -13.41
CA ALA A 25 -43.17 11.71 -14.85
C ALA A 25 -42.06 10.76 -15.35
N ALA A 26 -42.42 9.52 -15.66
CA ALA A 26 -41.82 8.73 -16.74
C ALA A 26 -42.83 8.73 -17.90
N PRO A 27 -42.39 8.94 -19.14
CA PRO A 27 -42.36 7.85 -20.12
C PRO A 27 -41.12 8.02 -21.05
N ALA A 28 -40.75 7.17 -22.00
CA ALA A 28 -41.48 6.18 -22.77
C ALA A 28 -40.50 5.12 -23.31
N GLN A 29 -41.00 3.91 -23.42
CA GLN A 29 -40.42 2.83 -24.21
C GLN A 29 -40.49 3.20 -25.70
N GLY A 30 -39.36 3.13 -26.39
CA GLY A 30 -39.27 3.16 -27.84
C GLY A 30 -39.00 1.76 -28.38
N THR A 31 -40.05 1.04 -28.72
CA THR A 31 -40.01 -0.20 -29.51
C THR A 31 -39.76 0.14 -30.98
N THR A 32 -38.70 -0.40 -31.57
CA THR A 32 -38.60 -0.60 -33.03
C THR A 32 -37.86 -1.89 -33.30
N GLU A 33 -38.59 -2.85 -33.85
CA GLU A 33 -38.15 -4.08 -34.49
C GLU A 33 -38.57 -4.00 -35.98
N PRO A 34 -38.26 -4.98 -36.84
CA PRO A 34 -36.99 -5.24 -37.52
C PRO A 34 -37.03 -4.85 -39.02
N ARG A 35 -35.86 -4.60 -39.62
CA ARG A 35 -35.70 -4.56 -41.08
C ARG A 35 -34.46 -5.35 -41.49
N THR A 36 -34.68 -6.43 -42.22
CA THR A 36 -33.70 -7.20 -43.02
C THR A 36 -34.34 -7.46 -44.39
N PRO A 37 -33.61 -7.82 -45.48
CA PRO A 37 -32.16 -7.78 -45.75
C PRO A 37 -31.82 -7.07 -47.08
N GLY A 38 -30.66 -6.42 -47.15
CA GLY A 38 -30.01 -6.03 -48.40
C GLY A 38 -28.63 -6.66 -48.50
N LEU A 39 -28.46 -7.63 -49.41
CA LEU A 39 -27.19 -8.28 -49.71
C LEU A 39 -26.09 -7.25 -50.02
N ARG A 40 -25.00 -7.26 -49.25
CA ARG A 40 -23.69 -6.75 -49.67
C ARG A 40 -22.60 -7.74 -49.28
N LYS A 41 -21.82 -8.09 -50.31
CA LYS A 41 -20.58 -8.89 -50.34
C LYS A 41 -19.84 -9.00 -49.01
N ALA A 42 -19.59 -10.25 -48.61
CA ALA A 42 -18.60 -10.61 -47.61
C ALA A 42 -17.23 -10.03 -48.00
N THR A 43 -16.76 -9.07 -47.20
CA THR A 43 -15.36 -8.68 -47.14
C THR A 43 -14.82 -9.40 -45.91
N GLY A 44 -13.72 -10.16 -46.06
CA GLY A 44 -13.15 -10.98 -45.00
C GLY A 44 -12.87 -10.18 -43.72
N PRO A 45 -12.70 -10.86 -42.57
CA PRO A 45 -12.42 -10.18 -41.32
C PRO A 45 -11.19 -9.29 -41.50
N ALA A 46 -11.39 -7.99 -41.25
CA ALA A 46 -10.29 -7.03 -41.19
C ALA A 46 -9.27 -7.55 -40.17
N PRO A 47 -7.96 -7.49 -40.45
CA PRO A 47 -6.96 -7.85 -39.46
C PRO A 47 -7.22 -7.01 -38.21
N THR A 48 -7.50 -7.69 -37.10
CA THR A 48 -7.53 -7.06 -35.79
C THR A 48 -6.15 -6.50 -35.55
N VAL A 49 -5.98 -5.21 -35.80
CA VAL A 49 -4.82 -4.46 -35.36
C VAL A 49 -4.94 -4.43 -33.84
N THR A 50 -4.28 -5.38 -33.18
CA THR A 50 -4.07 -5.35 -31.74
C THR A 50 -3.37 -4.03 -31.43
N ALA A 51 -4.12 -3.08 -30.86
CA ALA A 51 -3.53 -1.87 -30.35
C ALA A 51 -2.43 -2.29 -29.35
N PRO A 52 -1.21 -1.75 -29.44
CA PRO A 52 -0.17 -2.05 -28.47
C PRO A 52 -0.72 -1.75 -27.07
N ARG A 53 -0.71 -2.76 -26.19
CA ARG A 53 -1.11 -2.63 -24.79
C ARG A 53 -0.30 -1.47 -24.21
N ALA A 54 -0.99 -0.43 -23.72
CA ALA A 54 -0.34 0.69 -23.07
C ALA A 54 0.61 0.15 -21.99
N ASP A 55 1.77 0.78 -21.80
CA ASP A 55 2.72 0.36 -20.77
C ASP A 55 2.07 0.55 -19.40
N THR A 56 1.56 -0.55 -18.84
CA THR A 56 0.77 -0.54 -17.60
C THR A 56 1.66 -0.61 -16.36
N THR A 57 2.98 -0.76 -16.54
CA THR A 57 3.96 -0.71 -15.46
C THR A 57 4.81 0.55 -15.58
N ARG A 58 4.82 1.38 -14.52
CA ARG A 58 5.69 2.55 -14.44
C ARG A 58 6.87 2.28 -13.53
N VAL A 59 8.07 2.34 -14.09
CA VAL A 59 9.33 2.29 -13.34
C VAL A 59 9.97 3.68 -13.28
N ARG A 60 10.31 4.16 -12.08
CA ARG A 60 10.97 5.45 -11.86
C ARG A 60 12.20 5.27 -11.00
N THR A 61 13.34 5.77 -11.47
CA THR A 61 14.56 5.85 -10.66
C THR A 61 14.80 7.27 -10.18
N VAL A 62 14.98 7.43 -8.87
CA VAL A 62 15.33 8.70 -8.23
C VAL A 62 16.67 8.56 -7.51
N ARG A 63 17.60 9.48 -7.77
CA ARG A 63 18.93 9.48 -7.16
C ARG A 63 19.28 10.85 -6.62
N VAL A 64 19.80 10.88 -5.40
CA VAL A 64 20.48 12.02 -4.79
C VAL A 64 21.94 11.62 -4.56
N LYS A 65 22.87 12.45 -4.99
CA LYS A 65 24.31 12.25 -4.80
C LYS A 65 24.97 13.62 -4.69
N TRP A 66 25.85 13.79 -3.72
CA TRP A 66 26.65 15.00 -3.57
C TRP A 66 27.96 14.69 -2.83
N HIS A 67 28.97 15.50 -3.11
CA HIS A 67 30.22 15.60 -2.35
C HIS A 67 30.27 16.97 -1.69
N GLY A 68 30.92 17.08 -0.52
CA GLY A 68 30.89 18.33 0.22
C GLY A 68 31.83 19.43 -0.33
N ASP A 69 32.62 19.13 -1.37
CA ASP A 69 33.32 20.10 -2.22
C ASP A 69 32.48 20.57 -3.43
N ASP A 70 31.26 20.03 -3.62
CA ASP A 70 30.33 20.52 -4.63
C ASP A 70 29.99 22.00 -4.36
N ARG A 71 30.09 22.84 -5.40
CA ARG A 71 29.75 24.28 -5.29
C ARG A 71 28.26 24.52 -4.99
N ARG A 72 27.39 23.60 -5.41
CA ARG A 72 25.92 23.66 -5.27
C ARG A 72 25.36 22.25 -5.02
N PRO A 73 25.60 21.68 -3.83
CA PRO A 73 25.21 20.30 -3.53
C PRO A 73 23.68 20.18 -3.55
N ARG A 74 23.20 19.13 -4.23
CA ARG A 74 21.77 18.79 -4.25
C ARG A 74 21.50 17.76 -3.18
N TYR A 75 20.98 18.23 -2.04
CA TYR A 75 20.65 17.37 -0.90
C TYR A 75 19.30 16.66 -1.01
N VAL A 76 18.44 17.12 -1.92
CA VAL A 76 17.06 16.63 -2.05
C VAL A 76 16.77 16.30 -3.50
N LYS A 77 16.13 15.16 -3.72
CA LYS A 77 15.54 14.81 -5.00
C LYS A 77 14.12 14.30 -4.78
N ALA A 78 13.18 14.82 -5.56
CA ALA A 78 11.78 14.42 -5.50
C ALA A 78 11.39 13.60 -6.74
N THR A 79 10.35 12.79 -6.60
CA THR A 79 9.67 12.06 -7.69
C THR A 79 8.21 11.85 -7.32
N ASP A 80 7.35 11.74 -8.32
CA ASP A 80 5.94 11.43 -8.12
C ASP A 80 5.73 9.93 -7.91
N VAL A 81 4.77 9.59 -7.06
CA VAL A 81 4.23 8.26 -6.82
C VAL A 81 2.82 8.26 -7.42
N PRO A 82 2.57 7.54 -8.53
CA PRO A 82 1.32 7.63 -9.28
C PRO A 82 0.08 7.48 -8.40
N GLY A 83 -0.85 8.44 -8.49
CA GLY A 83 -2.11 8.43 -7.74
C GLY A 83 -2.00 8.78 -6.24
N ILE A 84 -0.80 8.71 -5.64
CA ILE A 84 -0.64 8.81 -4.19
C ILE A 84 -0.10 10.17 -3.76
N GLY A 85 1.02 10.60 -4.34
CA GLY A 85 1.79 11.68 -3.75
C GLY A 85 3.15 11.95 -4.38
N THR A 86 3.98 12.69 -3.64
CA THR A 86 5.37 12.96 -4.00
C THR A 86 6.30 12.38 -2.94
N LEU A 87 7.31 11.64 -3.39
CA LEU A 87 8.38 11.12 -2.55
C LEU A 87 9.63 12.00 -2.66
N GLN A 88 10.32 12.22 -1.56
CA GLN A 88 11.61 12.90 -1.50
C GLN A 88 12.66 12.02 -0.84
N LEU A 89 13.81 11.88 -1.51
CA LEU A 89 15.05 11.46 -0.87
C LEU A 89 15.76 12.71 -0.36
N VAL A 90 16.00 12.78 0.94
CA VAL A 90 16.77 13.85 1.59
C VAL A 90 18.02 13.22 2.13
N CYS A 91 19.19 13.65 1.64
CA CYS A 91 20.45 13.25 2.22
C CYS A 91 21.24 14.44 2.73
N ARG A 92 21.21 14.64 4.05
CA ARG A 92 21.98 15.64 4.80
C ARG A 92 22.47 15.00 6.09
N PRO A 93 23.65 15.40 6.63
CA PRO A 93 24.18 14.81 7.86
C PRO A 93 23.19 14.72 9.02
N ASP A 94 22.46 15.80 9.30
CA ASP A 94 21.48 15.91 10.38
C ASP A 94 20.04 15.57 9.96
N THR A 95 19.82 15.20 8.70
CA THR A 95 18.50 14.92 8.13
C THR A 95 18.62 13.99 6.92
N THR A 96 19.00 12.73 7.15
CA THR A 96 18.95 11.67 6.13
C THR A 96 17.65 10.90 6.26
N LEU A 97 16.76 11.00 5.28
CA LEU A 97 15.42 10.41 5.35
C LEU A 97 14.79 10.17 3.98
N VAL A 98 13.76 9.32 3.98
CA VAL A 98 12.79 9.20 2.90
C VAL A 98 11.50 9.87 3.37
N ARG A 99 11.00 10.85 2.63
CA ARG A 99 9.78 11.59 2.98
C ARG A 99 8.71 11.40 1.93
N LEU A 100 7.49 11.10 2.36
CA LEU A 100 6.30 11.05 1.53
C LEU A 100 5.40 12.25 1.82
N TYR A 101 4.83 12.83 0.77
CA TYR A 101 3.76 13.82 0.83
C TYR A 101 2.57 13.24 0.11
N ALA A 102 1.41 13.17 0.76
CA ALA A 102 0.18 12.71 0.12
C ALA A 102 -0.48 13.87 -0.66
N HIS A 103 -1.01 13.60 -1.85
CA HIS A 103 -1.83 14.57 -2.58
C HIS A 103 -3.16 14.84 -1.85
N GLU A 104 -3.78 13.78 -1.34
CA GLU A 104 -5.03 13.84 -0.60
C GLU A 104 -4.86 13.27 0.82
N ARG A 105 -5.06 14.12 1.84
CA ARG A 105 -5.02 13.68 3.25
C ARG A 105 -6.34 13.09 3.75
N GLY A 106 -7.42 13.25 2.98
CA GLY A 106 -8.69 12.58 3.25
C GLY A 106 -8.57 11.07 3.08
N ALA A 107 -7.69 10.63 2.19
CA ALA A 107 -7.21 9.27 2.08
C ALA A 107 -6.13 8.98 3.14
N GLU A 108 -6.01 7.73 3.54
CA GLU A 108 -4.88 7.26 4.32
C GLU A 108 -3.79 6.74 3.38
N THR A 109 -2.60 7.29 3.52
CA THR A 109 -1.40 6.88 2.78
C THR A 109 -0.41 6.28 3.74
N GLN A 110 0.20 5.16 3.37
CA GLN A 110 1.23 4.52 4.17
C GLN A 110 2.43 4.14 3.30
N MET A 111 3.62 4.24 3.90
CA MET A 111 4.87 3.75 3.36
C MET A 111 5.45 2.74 4.35
N TRP A 112 5.33 1.46 4.01
CA TRP A 112 6.03 0.40 4.72
C TRP A 112 7.43 0.22 4.15
N MET A 113 8.41 -0.06 5.00
CA MET A 113 9.73 -0.49 4.57
C MET A 113 10.39 -1.45 5.54
N SER A 114 11.11 -2.43 4.99
CA SER A 114 12.10 -3.22 5.71
C SER A 114 13.49 -2.68 5.38
N LYS A 115 14.17 -2.13 6.41
CA LYS A 115 15.48 -1.49 6.32
C LYS A 115 16.56 -2.47 6.75
N PHE A 116 17.52 -2.77 5.88
CA PHE A 116 18.64 -3.68 6.12
C PHE A 116 19.95 -2.90 6.22
N GLU A 117 20.68 -3.10 7.30
CA GLU A 117 21.92 -2.40 7.64
C GLU A 117 22.96 -3.35 8.20
N VAL A 118 24.23 -2.93 8.16
CA VAL A 118 25.29 -3.54 8.97
C VAL A 118 25.57 -2.61 10.16
N LYS A 119 25.27 -3.06 11.37
CA LYS A 119 25.56 -2.34 12.61
C LYS A 119 26.40 -3.21 13.52
N ASN A 120 27.50 -2.66 14.05
CA ASN A 120 28.42 -3.38 14.94
C ASN A 120 28.83 -4.77 14.40
N GLN A 121 29.13 -4.83 13.09
CA GLN A 121 29.50 -6.07 12.36
C GLN A 121 28.38 -7.13 12.26
N ARG A 122 27.12 -6.80 12.60
CA ARG A 122 25.96 -7.67 12.48
C ARG A 122 24.99 -7.12 11.45
N ASN A 123 24.38 -8.02 10.67
CA ASN A 123 23.26 -7.67 9.79
C ASN A 123 22.02 -7.42 10.65
N VAL A 124 21.42 -6.25 10.50
CA VAL A 124 20.21 -5.87 11.23
C VAL A 124 19.11 -5.48 10.27
N VAL A 125 17.87 -5.71 10.68
CA VAL A 125 16.67 -5.33 9.96
C VAL A 125 15.77 -4.48 10.85
N ALA A 126 15.01 -3.56 10.25
CA ALA A 126 13.94 -2.84 10.93
C ALA A 126 12.74 -2.64 10.00
N VAL A 127 11.55 -3.07 10.42
CA VAL A 127 10.29 -2.77 9.74
C VAL A 127 9.75 -1.45 10.26
N LYS A 128 9.48 -0.53 9.35
CA LYS A 128 9.02 0.82 9.64
C LYS A 128 7.77 1.11 8.81
N THR A 129 6.88 1.92 9.38
CA THR A 129 5.71 2.42 8.67
C THR A 129 5.54 3.91 8.91
N ALA A 130 5.51 4.68 7.82
CA ALA A 130 5.25 6.11 7.84
C ALA A 130 3.84 6.35 7.31
N ARG A 131 2.97 7.01 8.08
CA ARG A 131 1.54 7.17 7.75
C ARG A 131 1.10 8.62 7.66
N ILE A 132 0.30 8.91 6.65
CA ILE A 132 -0.32 10.20 6.37
C ILE A 132 -1.84 9.99 6.36
N TYR A 133 -2.54 10.52 7.34
CA TYR A 133 -4.01 10.46 7.41
C TYR A 133 -4.56 11.71 8.09
N ARG A 134 -5.78 12.10 7.73
CA ARG A 134 -6.53 13.15 8.45
C ARG A 134 -7.34 12.60 9.62
N TYR A 135 -7.83 11.37 9.52
CA TYR A 135 -8.74 10.77 10.50
C TYR A 135 -8.05 9.56 11.15
N ALA A 136 -7.78 9.61 12.46
CA ALA A 136 -7.05 8.55 13.16
C ALA A 136 -7.90 7.28 13.36
N THR A 137 -9.22 7.44 13.39
CA THR A 137 -10.21 6.37 13.58
C THR A 137 -11.47 6.66 12.76
N ALA A 138 -12.40 5.71 12.73
CA ALA A 138 -13.69 5.89 12.09
C ALA A 138 -14.55 7.03 12.70
N ALA A 139 -14.36 7.32 13.99
CA ALA A 139 -15.11 8.34 14.72
C ALA A 139 -14.40 9.71 14.82
N ASP A 140 -13.25 9.86 14.17
CA ASP A 140 -12.45 11.09 14.24
C ASP A 140 -13.11 12.23 13.45
N ASP A 141 -13.06 13.46 13.98
CA ASP A 141 -13.62 14.67 13.36
C ASP A 141 -12.66 15.37 12.37
N GLY A 142 -11.47 14.80 12.20
CA GLY A 142 -10.40 15.29 11.35
C GLY A 142 -9.35 16.13 12.07
N THR A 143 -9.38 16.18 13.41
CA THR A 143 -8.37 16.84 14.25
C THR A 143 -7.27 15.90 14.75
N GLY A 144 -7.49 14.58 14.75
CA GLY A 144 -6.55 13.59 15.30
C GLY A 144 -5.50 13.06 14.32
N GLY A 145 -5.55 13.45 13.05
CA GLY A 145 -4.65 12.95 12.01
C GLY A 145 -3.18 13.33 12.12
N THR A 146 -2.35 12.75 11.26
CA THR A 146 -0.93 13.12 11.11
C THR A 146 -0.74 14.36 10.21
N GLY A 147 0.49 14.85 10.06
CA GLY A 147 0.80 16.00 9.20
C GLY A 147 0.56 15.77 7.70
N ARG A 148 0.93 16.74 6.85
CA ARG A 148 0.85 16.59 5.38
C ARG A 148 1.92 15.67 4.78
N ALA A 149 2.90 15.30 5.58
CA ALA A 149 4.01 14.46 5.20
C ALA A 149 4.36 13.51 6.34
N ALA A 150 4.86 12.35 5.98
CA ALA A 150 5.48 11.40 6.90
C ALA A 150 6.86 11.01 6.35
N HIS A 151 7.74 10.53 7.21
CA HIS A 151 9.08 10.16 6.80
C HIS A 151 9.63 9.02 7.64
N GLU A 152 10.58 8.30 7.07
CA GLU A 152 11.45 7.39 7.81
C GLU A 152 12.88 7.95 7.82
N GLY A 153 13.47 8.03 9.01
CA GLY A 153 14.84 8.47 9.21
C GLY A 153 15.82 7.34 8.93
N LEU A 154 16.87 7.61 8.15
CA LEU A 154 17.93 6.64 7.87
C LEU A 154 19.14 6.85 8.78
N ASN A 155 19.35 8.08 9.26
CA ASN A 155 20.44 8.44 10.16
C ASN A 155 19.89 8.97 11.50
N GLN A 156 20.68 8.80 12.55
CA GLN A 156 20.43 9.39 13.85
C GLN A 156 20.64 10.91 13.82
N ARG A 157 19.85 11.65 14.60
CA ARG A 157 20.00 13.11 14.72
C ARG A 157 21.19 13.49 15.60
N THR A 158 21.44 12.74 16.68
CA THR A 158 22.55 12.99 17.60
C THR A 158 22.90 11.71 18.37
N PRO A 159 24.17 11.25 18.33
CA PRO A 159 25.20 11.70 17.40
C PRO A 159 24.82 11.35 15.95
N VAL A 160 25.25 12.19 15.00
CA VAL A 160 25.10 11.88 13.57
C VAL A 160 26.01 10.70 13.25
N GLU A 161 25.48 9.64 12.62
CA GLU A 161 26.32 8.52 12.20
C GLU A 161 27.25 8.98 11.07
N ASN A 162 28.56 8.91 11.31
CA ASN A 162 29.58 9.30 10.34
C ASN A 162 29.48 8.49 9.04
N TYR A 163 29.17 7.19 9.19
CA TYR A 163 29.10 6.22 8.12
C TYR A 163 27.83 5.39 8.24
N SER A 164 27.18 5.14 7.11
CA SER A 164 26.19 4.07 7.00
C SER A 164 26.06 3.64 5.54
N SER A 165 25.75 2.37 5.37
CA SER A 165 25.35 1.79 4.09
C SER A 165 24.28 0.76 4.34
N GLY A 166 23.32 0.65 3.41
CA GLY A 166 22.28 -0.34 3.51
C GLY A 166 21.31 -0.25 2.36
N TYR A 167 20.27 -1.06 2.45
CA TYR A 167 19.17 -1.04 1.50
C TYR A 167 17.83 -1.22 2.21
N ALA A 168 16.77 -0.77 1.57
CA ALA A 168 15.42 -0.99 2.05
C ALA A 168 14.53 -1.45 0.91
N ARG A 169 13.55 -2.28 1.25
CA ARG A 169 12.45 -2.63 0.34
C ARG A 169 11.17 -2.15 0.96
N GLY A 170 10.24 -1.65 0.16
CA GLY A 170 9.04 -1.08 0.71
C GLY A 170 7.88 -1.00 -0.26
N LEU A 171 6.73 -0.65 0.31
CA LEU A 171 5.49 -0.49 -0.42
C LEU A 171 4.83 0.82 0.02
N ILE A 172 4.41 1.61 -0.97
CA ILE A 172 3.61 2.81 -0.78
C ILE A 172 2.20 2.50 -1.27
N SER A 173 1.22 2.62 -0.39
CA SER A 173 -0.18 2.39 -0.71
C SER A 173 -1.04 3.53 -0.18
N GLN A 174 -2.19 3.72 -0.83
CA GLN A 174 -3.20 4.69 -0.43
C GLN A 174 -4.56 4.05 -0.51
N ARG A 175 -5.42 4.46 0.42
CA ARG A 175 -6.77 3.96 0.55
C ARG A 175 -7.72 5.04 1.08
N PRO A 176 -9.04 4.83 1.06
CA PRO A 176 -9.99 5.70 1.73
C PRO A 176 -9.60 5.99 3.19
N GLY A 177 -9.97 7.18 3.67
CA GLY A 177 -9.77 7.53 5.07
C GLY A 177 -10.57 6.61 6.00
N ARG A 178 -10.03 6.37 7.20
CA ARG A 178 -10.64 5.50 8.23
C ARG A 178 -12.07 5.87 8.61
N ASN A 179 -12.47 7.13 8.38
CA ASN A 179 -13.81 7.66 8.63
C ASN A 179 -14.82 7.38 7.52
N ARG A 180 -14.43 6.60 6.50
CA ARG A 180 -15.28 6.22 5.36
C ARG A 180 -15.19 4.70 5.15
N PRO A 181 -16.29 4.07 4.69
CA PRO A 181 -16.21 2.73 4.13
C PRO A 181 -15.20 2.69 2.99
N ALA A 182 -14.45 1.60 2.88
CA ALA A 182 -13.54 1.35 1.77
C ALA A 182 -14.24 0.68 0.58
N GLY A 183 -15.41 0.07 0.81
CA GLY A 183 -15.98 -0.95 -0.06
C GLY A 183 -16.30 -0.59 -1.50
N ASP A 184 -16.53 0.68 -1.82
CA ASP A 184 -16.83 1.14 -3.19
C ASP A 184 -15.67 1.95 -3.80
N ALA A 185 -14.56 2.09 -3.07
CA ALA A 185 -13.43 2.87 -3.55
C ALA A 185 -12.59 2.08 -4.54
N VAL A 186 -12.28 2.73 -5.66
CA VAL A 186 -11.28 2.21 -6.59
C VAL A 186 -9.93 2.14 -5.86
N LEU A 187 -9.32 0.95 -5.83
CA LEU A 187 -7.99 0.80 -5.25
C LEU A 187 -6.98 1.66 -6.00
N THR A 188 -6.24 2.47 -5.25
CA THR A 188 -5.09 3.18 -5.79
C THR A 188 -3.94 2.18 -5.98
N PRO A 189 -3.31 2.09 -7.17
CA PRO A 189 -2.16 1.24 -7.39
C PRO A 189 -1.06 1.42 -6.36
N ALA A 190 -0.67 0.32 -5.70
CA ALA A 190 0.46 0.33 -4.79
C ALA A 190 1.78 0.46 -5.58
N THR A 191 2.73 1.18 -5.01
CA THR A 191 4.07 1.36 -5.59
C THR A 191 5.09 0.66 -4.72
N SER A 192 5.72 -0.38 -5.25
CA SER A 192 6.87 -1.02 -4.60
C SER A 192 8.12 -0.15 -4.76
N PHE A 193 9.09 -0.30 -3.87
CA PHE A 193 10.39 0.31 -4.08
C PHE A 193 11.54 -0.50 -3.52
N THR A 194 12.71 -0.29 -4.13
CA THR A 194 14.02 -0.62 -3.58
C THR A 194 14.80 0.67 -3.37
N LEU A 195 15.42 0.81 -2.21
CA LEU A 195 16.25 1.94 -1.83
C LEU A 195 17.63 1.42 -1.46
N GLU A 196 18.67 2.10 -1.91
CA GLU A 196 20.05 1.88 -1.51
C GLU A 196 20.60 3.22 -1.00
N TRP A 197 21.39 3.18 0.07
CA TRP A 197 22.11 4.36 0.54
C TRP A 197 23.55 4.05 0.92
N TYR A 198 24.33 5.11 0.87
CA TYR A 198 25.68 5.16 1.38
C TYR A 198 26.00 6.59 1.78
N TRP A 199 26.58 6.79 2.95
CA TRP A 199 27.25 8.03 3.30
C TRP A 199 28.50 7.78 4.12
N ASN A 200 29.41 8.75 4.09
CA ASN A 200 30.61 8.80 4.89
C ASN A 200 31.01 10.26 5.16
N GLY A 201 31.80 10.46 6.21
CA GLY A 201 32.39 11.76 6.53
C GLY A 201 31.42 12.74 7.20
N PHE A 202 30.23 12.31 7.64
CA PHE A 202 29.18 13.23 8.10
C PHE A 202 29.53 14.04 9.36
N ASP A 203 30.38 13.51 10.23
CA ASP A 203 30.91 14.21 11.40
C ASP A 203 32.24 14.97 11.11
N HIS A 204 32.78 14.86 9.89
CA HIS A 204 34.00 15.52 9.44
C HIS A 204 33.74 16.87 8.74
N PRO A 205 34.77 17.68 8.46
CA PRO A 205 34.64 18.91 7.67
C PRO A 205 33.97 18.67 6.31
N PRO A 206 33.26 19.67 5.74
CA PRO A 206 32.50 19.51 4.50
C PRO A 206 33.26 18.80 3.37
N ALA A 207 34.53 19.12 3.14
CA ALA A 207 35.33 18.51 2.08
C ALA A 207 35.43 16.96 2.12
N TYR A 208 35.19 16.33 3.27
CA TYR A 208 35.23 14.87 3.43
C TYR A 208 33.85 14.21 3.33
N ARG A 209 32.77 15.00 3.29
CA ARG A 209 31.41 14.50 3.32
C ARG A 209 31.00 13.99 1.95
N PHE A 210 30.39 12.82 1.93
CA PHE A 210 29.74 12.31 0.74
C PHE A 210 28.45 11.60 1.10
N CYS A 211 27.47 11.72 0.22
CA CYS A 211 26.26 10.92 0.31
C CYS A 211 25.74 10.53 -1.06
N GLN A 212 25.17 9.33 -1.10
CA GLN A 212 24.35 8.85 -2.18
C GLN A 212 23.14 8.09 -1.65
N MET A 213 21.97 8.34 -2.24
CA MET A 213 20.80 7.47 -2.15
C MET A 213 20.24 7.23 -3.55
N LYS A 214 19.83 6.01 -3.83
CA LYS A 214 19.18 5.61 -5.09
C LYS A 214 17.93 4.82 -4.74
N MET A 215 16.79 5.20 -5.30
CA MET A 215 15.56 4.43 -5.17
C MET A 215 14.97 4.13 -6.55
N VAL A 216 14.47 2.92 -6.70
CA VAL A 216 13.67 2.47 -7.84
C VAL A 216 12.25 2.24 -7.35
N LEU A 217 11.28 2.84 -8.03
CA LEU A 217 9.85 2.72 -7.75
C LEU A 217 9.20 1.97 -8.91
N THR A 218 8.37 0.98 -8.61
CA THR A 218 7.61 0.20 -9.60
C THR A 218 6.12 0.25 -9.26
N THR A 219 5.29 0.67 -10.20
CA THR A 219 3.83 0.74 -10.05
C THR A 219 3.14 0.02 -11.21
N VAL A 220 2.27 -0.96 -10.94
CA VAL A 220 1.40 -1.59 -11.94
C VAL A 220 0.03 -0.90 -11.88
N LEU A 221 -0.37 -0.23 -12.96
CA LEU A 221 -1.48 0.73 -12.96
C LEU A 221 -2.86 0.15 -13.28
N ASP A 222 -2.91 -0.94 -14.05
CA ASP A 222 -4.15 -1.56 -14.54
C ASP A 222 -4.68 -2.66 -13.61
N GLU A 223 -3.82 -3.25 -12.78
CA GLU A 223 -4.13 -4.40 -11.95
C GLU A 223 -3.74 -4.14 -10.47
N PRO A 224 -4.38 -3.17 -9.77
CA PRO A 224 -4.09 -2.92 -8.37
C PRO A 224 -4.50 -4.13 -7.52
N LEU A 225 -3.59 -4.55 -6.63
CA LEU A 225 -3.76 -5.73 -5.79
C LEU A 225 -3.74 -5.34 -4.30
N GLY A 226 -4.82 -5.67 -3.59
CA GLY A 226 -4.97 -5.37 -2.18
C GLY A 226 -6.39 -5.61 -1.66
N ILE A 227 -6.56 -5.57 -0.34
CA ILE A 227 -7.86 -5.61 0.34
C ILE A 227 -7.90 -4.42 1.28
N ASP A 228 -9.05 -3.75 1.33
CA ASP A 228 -9.29 -2.69 2.29
C ASP A 228 -10.74 -2.73 2.78
N TRP A 229 -10.90 -2.75 4.10
CA TRP A 229 -12.19 -2.58 4.76
C TRP A 229 -12.03 -2.02 6.18
N HIS A 230 -13.01 -1.23 6.61
CA HIS A 230 -13.08 -0.60 7.93
C HIS A 230 -14.39 -0.93 8.66
N GLY A 231 -14.27 -1.70 9.73
CA GLY A 231 -15.37 -2.20 10.54
C GLY A 231 -16.03 -3.43 9.94
N ASP A 232 -16.67 -4.23 10.80
CA ASP A 232 -17.25 -5.51 10.38
C ASP A 232 -18.34 -5.37 9.30
N THR A 233 -19.07 -4.25 9.28
CA THR A 233 -20.09 -3.98 8.26
C THR A 233 -19.48 -3.72 6.87
N ASP A 234 -18.32 -3.08 6.80
CA ASP A 234 -17.62 -2.84 5.52
C ASP A 234 -16.94 -4.12 5.02
N ALA A 235 -16.53 -5.01 5.94
CA ALA A 235 -15.91 -6.28 5.59
C ALA A 235 -16.86 -7.25 4.85
N ASP A 236 -18.17 -7.15 5.07
CA ASP A 236 -19.16 -8.05 4.46
C ASP A 236 -19.07 -8.03 2.91
N GLY A 237 -18.82 -9.20 2.31
CA GLY A 237 -18.58 -9.37 0.89
C GLY A 237 -17.23 -8.87 0.36
N ARG A 238 -16.30 -8.44 1.23
CA ARG A 238 -15.03 -7.78 0.85
C ARG A 238 -13.79 -8.38 1.51
N THR A 239 -13.96 -9.54 2.14
CA THR A 239 -12.89 -10.28 2.78
C THR A 239 -12.01 -11.04 1.80
N VAL A 240 -12.42 -11.20 0.53
CA VAL A 240 -11.67 -11.94 -0.48
C VAL A 240 -11.50 -11.09 -1.73
N ARG A 241 -10.31 -11.13 -2.32
CA ARG A 241 -10.04 -10.56 -3.65
C ARG A 241 -9.16 -11.49 -4.45
N THR A 242 -9.61 -11.81 -5.66
CA THR A 242 -8.81 -12.56 -6.62
C THR A 242 -8.41 -11.64 -7.78
N ALA A 243 -7.17 -11.77 -8.23
CA ALA A 243 -6.65 -11.05 -9.39
C ALA A 243 -5.80 -11.98 -10.26
N ALA A 244 -6.04 -11.96 -11.56
CA ALA A 244 -5.21 -12.65 -12.51
C ALA A 244 -3.82 -11.99 -12.58
N VAL A 245 -2.78 -12.80 -12.51
CA VAL A 245 -1.38 -12.39 -12.61
C VAL A 245 -0.78 -13.00 -13.87
N ALA A 246 -0.39 -12.13 -14.80
CA ALA A 246 0.12 -12.55 -16.10
C ALA A 246 1.32 -13.49 -16.00
N GLY A 247 1.14 -14.70 -16.54
CA GLY A 247 2.16 -15.76 -16.59
C GLY A 247 2.32 -16.53 -15.29
N LEU A 248 1.40 -16.39 -14.33
CA LEU A 248 1.37 -17.21 -13.11
C LEU A 248 0.01 -17.88 -12.94
N GLY A 249 -1.06 -17.11 -12.80
CA GLY A 249 -2.37 -17.63 -12.44
C GLY A 249 -3.20 -16.63 -11.63
N ASP A 250 -4.16 -17.13 -10.86
CA ASP A 250 -5.05 -16.31 -10.05
C ASP A 250 -4.53 -16.19 -8.62
N LEU A 251 -4.12 -14.98 -8.24
CA LEU A 251 -3.70 -14.68 -6.87
C LEU A 251 -4.93 -14.29 -6.04
N THR A 252 -5.15 -15.00 -4.94
CA THR A 252 -6.24 -14.73 -4.00
C THR A 252 -5.70 -14.19 -2.69
N LEU A 253 -6.18 -13.01 -2.32
CA LEU A 253 -6.01 -12.42 -0.99
C LEU A 253 -7.28 -12.70 -0.19
N THR A 254 -7.11 -13.06 1.08
CA THR A 254 -8.19 -13.25 2.04
C THR A 254 -7.87 -12.50 3.32
N CYS A 255 -8.84 -11.78 3.86
CA CYS A 255 -8.76 -11.10 5.14
C CYS A 255 -10.13 -10.96 5.78
N GLU A 256 -10.47 -11.91 6.64
CA GLU A 256 -11.76 -12.00 7.32
C GLU A 256 -11.74 -11.32 8.70
N THR A 257 -12.92 -10.88 9.13
CA THR A 257 -13.17 -10.36 10.49
C THR A 257 -13.18 -11.48 11.53
N GLY A 258 -13.20 -11.12 12.82
CA GLY A 258 -13.35 -12.04 13.93
C GLY A 258 -12.02 -12.58 14.46
N ARG A 259 -12.04 -13.37 15.54
CA ARG A 259 -10.81 -13.97 16.07
C ARG A 259 -10.27 -15.05 15.12
N ASP A 260 -11.16 -15.88 14.61
CA ASP A 260 -10.83 -17.11 13.88
C ASP A 260 -10.89 -16.95 12.35
N GLY A 261 -11.04 -15.72 11.85
CA GLY A 261 -11.04 -15.44 10.42
C GLY A 261 -9.73 -15.80 9.72
N THR A 262 -9.81 -16.04 8.43
CA THR A 262 -8.67 -16.35 7.55
C THR A 262 -7.97 -15.06 7.13
N ARG A 263 -6.62 -15.06 7.09
CA ARG A 263 -5.79 -13.93 6.62
C ARG A 263 -4.63 -14.46 5.79
N THR A 264 -4.86 -14.62 4.49
CA THR A 264 -3.93 -15.34 3.64
C THR A 264 -3.72 -14.71 2.28
N VAL A 265 -2.62 -15.09 1.64
CA VAL A 265 -2.41 -14.94 0.19
C VAL A 265 -2.08 -16.32 -0.40
N GLY A 266 -2.71 -16.66 -1.51
CA GLY A 266 -2.44 -17.90 -2.25
C GLY A 266 -2.46 -17.65 -3.75
N LEU A 267 -1.90 -18.59 -4.51
CA LEU A 267 -1.92 -18.57 -5.97
C LEU A 267 -2.50 -19.89 -6.48
N VAL A 268 -3.43 -19.81 -7.43
CA VAL A 268 -3.82 -20.95 -8.26
C VAL A 268 -3.14 -20.78 -9.62
N PRO A 269 -2.12 -21.59 -9.96
CA PRO A 269 -1.42 -21.46 -11.23
C PRO A 269 -2.35 -21.71 -12.43
N THR A 270 -2.07 -21.07 -13.56
CA THR A 270 -2.79 -21.30 -14.82
C THR A 270 -2.41 -22.61 -15.51
N SER A 271 -1.31 -23.24 -15.11
CA SER A 271 -0.79 -24.49 -15.66
C SER A 271 -0.73 -25.56 -14.57
N ASP A 272 -0.64 -26.82 -15.00
CA ASP A 272 -0.44 -27.97 -14.12
C ASP A 272 1.05 -28.25 -13.85
N ASP A 273 1.89 -27.21 -13.88
CA ASP A 273 3.31 -27.31 -13.56
C ASP A 273 3.51 -27.97 -12.18
N PRO A 274 4.08 -29.19 -12.11
CA PRO A 274 4.29 -29.88 -10.85
C PRO A 274 5.41 -29.24 -10.00
N ASP A 275 6.28 -28.44 -10.63
CA ASP A 275 7.41 -27.78 -9.98
C ASP A 275 7.08 -26.33 -9.57
N ALA A 276 5.81 -25.94 -9.69
CA ALA A 276 5.38 -24.62 -9.28
C ALA A 276 5.54 -24.43 -7.76
N SER A 277 6.21 -23.34 -7.35
CA SER A 277 6.54 -23.07 -5.95
C SER A 277 6.40 -21.60 -5.57
N VAL A 278 6.42 -21.33 -4.26
CA VAL A 278 6.58 -19.99 -3.71
C VAL A 278 7.71 -19.95 -2.70
N TRP A 279 8.68 -19.07 -2.94
CA TRP A 279 9.63 -18.65 -1.90
C TRP A 279 9.10 -17.43 -1.18
N VAL A 280 9.17 -17.44 0.15
CA VAL A 280 8.69 -16.35 1.02
C VAL A 280 9.82 -15.85 1.89
N GLU A 281 9.89 -14.54 2.07
CA GLU A 281 10.62 -13.92 3.17
C GLU A 281 9.66 -13.06 3.98
N TYR A 282 9.49 -13.40 5.24
CA TYR A 282 8.67 -12.71 6.20
C TYR A 282 9.56 -11.84 7.10
N VAL A 283 9.30 -10.54 7.13
CA VAL A 283 10.15 -9.57 7.85
C VAL A 283 9.35 -8.91 8.97
N THR A 284 9.86 -9.01 10.20
CA THR A 284 9.21 -8.43 11.39
C THR A 284 10.17 -7.60 12.23
N GLY A 285 9.61 -6.69 13.03
CA GLY A 285 10.33 -6.08 14.15
C GLY A 285 11.59 -5.28 13.78
N GLU A 286 12.46 -5.13 14.77
CA GLU A 286 13.75 -4.46 14.67
C GLU A 286 14.79 -5.24 15.48
N GLY A 287 15.91 -5.58 14.85
CA GLY A 287 16.97 -6.34 15.49
C GLY A 287 17.85 -7.04 14.47
N ALA A 288 18.44 -8.16 14.85
CA ALA A 288 19.28 -8.93 13.95
C ALA A 288 18.45 -9.66 12.90
N VAL A 289 19.01 -9.82 11.69
CA VAL A 289 18.31 -10.46 10.58
C VAL A 289 17.86 -11.87 10.93
N GLU A 290 18.71 -12.66 11.58
CA GLU A 290 18.44 -14.04 11.98
C GLU A 290 17.27 -14.20 12.97
N ASP A 291 16.93 -13.14 13.72
CA ASP A 291 15.86 -13.15 14.72
C ASP A 291 14.52 -12.63 14.15
N HIS A 292 14.55 -12.05 12.94
CA HIS A 292 13.46 -11.20 12.43
C HIS A 292 13.10 -11.41 10.95
N VAL A 293 13.92 -12.19 10.24
CA VAL A 293 13.65 -12.61 8.86
C VAL A 293 13.51 -14.12 8.86
N GLU A 294 12.28 -14.57 8.63
CA GLU A 294 11.99 -15.98 8.40
C GLU A 294 11.79 -16.18 6.90
N ALA A 295 12.35 -17.26 6.37
CA ALA A 295 12.20 -17.58 4.96
C ALA A 295 11.96 -19.07 4.78
N TRP A 296 11.07 -19.40 3.86
CA TRP A 296 10.69 -20.77 3.56
C TRP A 296 10.14 -20.86 2.14
N GLU A 297 10.08 -22.09 1.63
CA GLU A 297 9.49 -22.43 0.34
C GLU A 297 8.26 -23.32 0.56
N LEU A 298 7.23 -23.14 -0.26
CA LEU A 298 6.13 -24.08 -0.37
C LEU A 298 5.97 -24.49 -1.83
N ASP A 299 5.76 -25.79 -2.03
CA ASP A 299 5.44 -26.35 -3.33
C ASP A 299 3.93 -26.28 -3.59
N ARG A 300 3.53 -26.48 -4.84
CA ARG A 300 2.13 -26.68 -5.22
C ARG A 300 1.56 -27.91 -4.51
N ASP A 301 0.40 -27.73 -3.89
CA ASP A 301 -0.37 -28.84 -3.33
C ASP A 301 -0.97 -29.68 -4.49
N PRO A 302 -0.63 -30.97 -4.61
CA PRO A 302 -1.10 -31.82 -5.71
C PRO A 302 -2.60 -32.14 -5.65
N ILE A 303 -3.27 -31.91 -4.52
CA ILE A 303 -4.70 -32.16 -4.33
C ILE A 303 -5.52 -30.93 -4.70
N THR A 304 -5.13 -29.76 -4.18
CA THR A 304 -5.87 -28.51 -4.39
C THR A 304 -5.41 -27.75 -5.63
N GLY A 305 -4.18 -28.00 -6.08
CA GLY A 305 -3.53 -27.29 -7.16
C GLY A 305 -3.01 -25.90 -6.78
N GLU A 306 -3.11 -25.51 -5.51
CA GLU A 306 -2.75 -24.19 -5.01
C GLU A 306 -1.28 -24.11 -4.55
N ILE A 307 -0.70 -22.92 -4.60
CA ILE A 307 0.56 -22.58 -3.95
C ILE A 307 0.24 -21.63 -2.78
N GLY A 308 0.44 -22.11 -1.56
CA GLY A 308 -0.06 -21.51 -0.32
C GLY A 308 -1.22 -22.32 0.28
N PRO A 309 -2.05 -21.71 1.13
CA PRO A 309 -2.07 -20.30 1.52
C PRO A 309 -0.90 -19.90 2.44
N LEU A 310 -0.41 -18.67 2.28
CA LEU A 310 0.56 -18.02 3.14
C LEU A 310 -0.15 -17.08 4.11
N GLU A 311 0.18 -17.10 5.39
CA GLU A 311 -0.37 -16.13 6.35
C GLU A 311 0.10 -14.70 6.02
N LEU A 312 -0.83 -13.75 6.05
CA LEU A 312 -0.52 -12.33 5.84
C LEU A 312 0.26 -11.76 7.02
N PRO A 313 1.22 -10.84 6.78
CA PRO A 313 2.01 -10.26 7.85
C PRO A 313 1.20 -9.42 8.82
N ARG A 314 1.32 -9.74 10.11
CA ARG A 314 0.61 -8.98 11.14
C ARG A 314 1.34 -7.68 11.44
N ASN A 315 0.90 -6.58 10.81
CA ASN A 315 1.55 -5.26 10.91
C ASN A 315 3.01 -5.33 10.44
N GLY A 316 3.22 -5.88 9.24
CA GLY A 316 4.56 -6.15 8.72
C GLY A 316 4.62 -6.21 7.21
N MET A 317 5.72 -6.79 6.73
CA MET A 317 6.06 -6.90 5.32
C MET A 317 6.43 -8.34 4.99
N MET A 318 6.03 -8.83 3.82
CA MET A 318 6.52 -10.08 3.26
C MET A 318 6.94 -9.88 1.80
N ARG A 319 7.91 -10.68 1.37
CA ARG A 319 8.28 -10.84 -0.03
C ARG A 319 7.83 -12.22 -0.46
N VAL A 320 7.17 -12.31 -1.60
CA VAL A 320 6.77 -13.59 -2.19
C VAL A 320 7.29 -13.67 -3.60
N PHE A 321 7.80 -14.83 -3.97
CA PHE A 321 8.33 -15.12 -5.29
C PHE A 321 7.66 -16.39 -5.77
N TYR A 322 6.64 -16.23 -6.60
CA TYR A 322 5.95 -17.35 -7.23
C TYR A 322 6.69 -17.74 -8.49
N THR A 323 6.95 -19.02 -8.67
CA THR A 323 7.53 -19.61 -9.86
C THR A 323 6.54 -20.60 -10.45
N VAL A 324 6.17 -20.40 -11.71
CA VAL A 324 5.28 -21.27 -12.51
C VAL A 324 5.85 -21.31 -13.93
N ASP A 325 6.02 -22.48 -14.54
CA ASP A 325 6.59 -22.67 -15.89
C ASP A 325 7.90 -21.89 -16.10
N ASP A 326 8.87 -22.07 -15.19
CA ASP A 326 10.15 -21.34 -15.14
C ASP A 326 10.02 -19.80 -15.02
N THR A 327 8.81 -19.28 -14.83
CA THR A 327 8.51 -17.86 -14.75
C THR A 327 8.37 -17.43 -13.30
N THR A 328 9.35 -16.70 -12.79
CA THR A 328 9.24 -16.08 -11.45
C THR A 328 8.60 -14.68 -11.52
N ARG A 329 7.67 -14.40 -10.60
CA ARG A 329 7.23 -13.02 -10.27
C ARG A 329 7.37 -12.77 -8.79
N ALA A 330 7.93 -11.60 -8.47
CA ALA A 330 8.13 -11.16 -7.10
C ALA A 330 7.13 -10.06 -6.72
N PHE A 331 6.60 -10.15 -5.50
CA PHE A 331 5.73 -9.15 -4.90
C PHE A 331 6.24 -8.76 -3.51
N LEU A 332 6.09 -7.47 -3.17
CA LEU A 332 6.07 -7.00 -1.79
C LEU A 332 4.62 -6.92 -1.35
N LEU A 333 4.30 -7.55 -0.23
CA LEU A 333 3.02 -7.37 0.45
C LEU A 333 3.26 -6.70 1.80
N SER A 334 2.36 -5.79 2.15
CA SER A 334 2.26 -5.23 3.50
C SER A 334 0.85 -5.42 4.00
N SER A 335 0.71 -5.69 5.30
CA SER A 335 -0.60 -5.65 5.92
C SER A 335 -0.61 -5.00 7.29
N TYR A 336 -1.72 -4.32 7.59
CA TYR A 336 -2.06 -3.82 8.90
C TYR A 336 -3.43 -4.33 9.29
N LEU A 337 -3.48 -5.00 10.44
CA LEU A 337 -4.60 -5.84 10.83
C LEU A 337 -5.03 -5.51 12.27
N LEU A 338 -6.30 -5.13 12.43
CA LEU A 338 -7.02 -5.18 13.69
C LEU A 338 -8.37 -5.84 13.39
N THR A 339 -8.45 -7.16 13.46
CA THR A 339 -9.60 -7.89 12.92
C THR A 339 -10.56 -8.42 13.98
N ASN A 340 -10.27 -8.25 15.27
CA ASN A 340 -10.94 -8.94 16.36
C ASN A 340 -11.27 -8.07 17.59
N ASN A 341 -11.52 -6.77 17.39
CA ASN A 341 -11.96 -5.87 18.44
C ASN A 341 -13.45 -6.04 18.74
N THR A 342 -13.77 -7.07 19.54
CA THR A 342 -15.17 -7.40 19.89
C THR A 342 -15.89 -6.30 20.67
N LYS A 343 -15.16 -5.39 21.32
CA LYS A 343 -15.75 -4.27 22.08
C LYS A 343 -16.09 -3.08 21.18
N LYS A 344 -15.37 -2.93 20.07
CA LYS A 344 -15.50 -1.84 19.11
C LYS A 344 -15.29 -2.38 17.69
N PRO A 345 -16.22 -3.21 17.18
CA PRO A 345 -16.10 -3.84 15.86
C PRO A 345 -16.01 -2.82 14.73
N GLU A 346 -16.53 -1.61 14.91
CA GLU A 346 -16.36 -0.47 13.99
C GLU A 346 -14.92 0.03 13.86
N LEU A 347 -14.03 -0.36 14.80
CA LEU A 347 -12.60 -0.07 14.71
C LEU A 347 -11.80 -1.21 14.07
N ASN A 348 -12.45 -2.34 13.73
CA ASN A 348 -11.76 -3.38 13.00
C ASN A 348 -11.30 -2.86 11.65
N VAL A 349 -10.19 -3.37 11.16
CA VAL A 349 -9.61 -2.95 9.90
C VAL A 349 -8.73 -4.05 9.34
N CYS A 350 -8.83 -4.23 8.03
CA CYS A 350 -7.85 -4.97 7.27
C CYS A 350 -7.36 -4.14 6.10
N GLU A 351 -6.04 -4.00 6.05
CA GLU A 351 -5.36 -3.24 5.02
C GLU A 351 -4.29 -4.15 4.45
N VAL A 352 -4.48 -4.59 3.22
CA VAL A 352 -3.51 -5.40 2.49
C VAL A 352 -3.20 -4.67 1.21
N ALA A 353 -1.92 -4.48 0.93
CA ALA A 353 -1.47 -3.95 -0.34
C ALA A 353 -0.33 -4.83 -0.86
N ALA A 354 -0.32 -5.04 -2.17
CA ALA A 354 0.72 -5.78 -2.86
C ALA A 354 1.23 -4.99 -4.07
N GLY A 355 2.54 -4.99 -4.26
CA GLY A 355 3.21 -4.36 -5.40
C GLY A 355 4.28 -5.26 -5.99
N ARG A 356 4.31 -5.36 -7.32
CA ARG A 356 5.34 -6.10 -8.05
C ARG A 356 6.71 -5.46 -7.90
N ILE A 357 7.77 -6.24 -7.69
CA ILE A 357 9.15 -5.77 -7.52
C ILE A 357 9.92 -5.84 -8.84
#